data_AF-A0A950BA21-F1
#
_entry.id   AF-A0A950BA21-F1
#
_cell.length_a   1.000
_cell.length_b   1.000
_cell.length_c   1.000
_cell.angle_alpha   90.00
_cell.angle_beta   90.00
_cell.angle_gamma   90.00
#
_symmetry.space_group_name_H-M   'P 1'
#
loop_
_entity.id
_entity.type
_entity.pdbx_description
1 polymer ?
#
loop_
_entity_poly.entity_id
_entity_poly.type
_entity_poly.pdbx_seq_one_letter_code
_entity_poly.pdbx_strand_id
1 'polypeptide(L)' 'MPLSKGKTREAISKNVKTEMKHGKSQKQSVAIALNQARKSGAKIPKKHSK' A
#
# COMPACT_ATOMS: atom_id res chain seq x y z
N MET A 1 -0.17 5.61 -12.44
CA MET A 1 -1.24 5.76 -11.43
C MET A 1 -0.74 6.67 -10.32
N PRO A 2 -1.35 7.84 -10.05
CA PRO A 2 -0.99 8.65 -8.89
C PRO A 2 -1.52 7.96 -7.63
N LEU A 3 -0.68 7.16 -6.99
CA LEU A 3 -1.01 6.56 -5.70
C LEU A 3 -1.18 7.66 -4.66
N SER A 4 -2.19 7.52 -3.80
CA SER A 4 -2.37 8.45 -2.69
C SER A 4 -1.16 8.36 -1.75
N LYS A 5 -0.60 9.53 -1.40
CA LYS A 5 0.49 9.67 -0.42
C LYS A 5 -0.01 9.58 1.04
N GLY A 6 -1.32 9.33 1.23
CA GLY A 6 -1.90 9.19 2.55
C GLY A 6 -1.34 7.99 3.31
N LYS A 7 -1.14 8.18 4.61
CA LYS A 7 -0.64 7.16 5.55
C LYS A 7 -1.76 6.38 6.23
N THR A 8 -3.00 6.83 6.07
CA THR A 8 -4.17 6.26 6.75
C THR A 8 -4.59 4.94 6.13
N ARG A 9 -5.38 4.18 6.89
CA ARG A 9 -5.94 2.91 6.42
C ARG A 9 -6.82 3.10 5.19
N GLU A 10 -7.55 4.22 5.07
CA GLU A 10 -8.36 4.48 3.86
C GLU A 10 -7.48 4.72 2.63
N ALA A 11 -6.39 5.47 2.76
CA ALA A 11 -5.47 5.74 1.65
C ALA A 11 -4.82 4.44 1.15
N ILE A 12 -4.41 3.56 2.07
CA ILE A 12 -3.86 2.23 1.73
C ILE A 12 -4.94 1.39 1.05
N SER A 13 -6.16 1.32 1.59
CA SER A 13 -7.27 0.55 1.01
C SER A 13 -7.64 1.04 -0.38
N LYS A 14 -7.66 2.36 -0.60
CA LYS A 14 -7.91 2.97 -1.91
C LYS A 14 -6.82 2.57 -2.91
N ASN A 15 -5.56 2.65 -2.52
CA ASN A 15 -4.43 2.24 -3.36
C ASN A 15 -4.48 0.74 -3.70
N VAL A 16 -4.82 -0.14 -2.74
CA VAL A 16 -4.97 -1.58 -3.02
C VAL A 16 -6.08 -1.84 -4.04
N LYS A 17 -7.26 -1.24 -3.85
CA LYS A 17 -8.40 -1.40 -4.79
C LYS A 17 -8.03 -0.92 -6.19
N THR A 18 -7.34 0.20 -6.27
CA THR A 18 -6.85 0.76 -7.53
C THR A 18 -5.92 -0.20 -8.26
N GLU A 19 -4.89 -0.72 -7.57
CA GLU A 19 -3.92 -1.64 -8.18
C GLU A 19 -4.56 -2.99 -8.56
N MET A 20 -5.53 -3.48 -7.79
CA MET A 20 -6.32 -4.66 -8.15
C MET A 20 -7.17 -4.42 -9.40
N LYS A 21 -7.80 -3.24 -9.55
CA LYS A 21 -8.53 -2.86 -10.77
C LYS A 21 -7.62 -2.78 -11.99
N HIS A 22 -6.33 -2.48 -11.79
CA HIS A 22 -5.31 -2.52 -12.83
C HIS A 22 -4.79 -3.94 -13.14
N GLY A 23 -5.39 -4.99 -12.56
CA GLY A 23 -5.04 -6.38 -12.84
C GLY A 23 -3.86 -6.92 -12.02
N LYS A 24 -3.37 -6.18 -11.01
CA LYS A 24 -2.32 -6.69 -10.13
C LYS A 24 -2.90 -7.66 -9.09
N SER A 25 -2.12 -8.70 -8.77
CA SER A 25 -2.49 -9.64 -7.72
C SER A 25 -2.70 -8.92 -6.38
N GLN A 26 -3.62 -9.40 -5.56
CA GLN A 26 -3.92 -8.78 -4.25
C GLN A 26 -2.67 -8.64 -3.38
N LYS A 27 -1.78 -9.65 -3.38
CA LYS A 27 -0.49 -9.61 -2.67
C LYS A 27 0.40 -8.47 -3.18
N GLN A 28 0.51 -8.30 -4.49
CA GLN A 28 1.31 -7.24 -5.10
C GLN A 28 0.71 -5.86 -4.83
N SER A 29 -0.61 -5.73 -4.94
CA SER A 29 -1.35 -4.50 -4.65
C SER A 29 -1.15 -4.05 -3.20
N VAL A 30 -1.23 -4.98 -2.25
CA VAL A 30 -0.93 -4.72 -0.83
C VAL A 30 0.54 -4.29 -0.65
N ALA A 31 1.48 -4.99 -1.29
CA ALA A 31 2.90 -4.64 -1.21
C ALA A 31 3.18 -3.22 -1.73
N ILE A 32 2.62 -2.85 -2.89
CA ILE A 32 2.77 -1.52 -3.50
C ILE A 32 2.16 -0.44 -2.60
N ALA A 33 0.94 -0.66 -2.10
CA ALA A 33 0.26 0.30 -1.24
C ALA A 33 1.00 0.54 0.07
N LEU A 34 1.51 -0.52 0.71
CA LEU A 34 2.31 -0.40 1.93
C LEU A 34 3.67 0.25 1.67
N ASN A 35 4.31 -0.05 0.53
CA ASN A 35 5.58 0.58 0.16
C ASN A 35 5.40 2.08 -0.10
N GLN A 36 4.32 2.48 -0.78
CA GLN A 36 3.97 3.88 -0.98
C GLN A 36 3.68 4.61 0.33
N ALA A 37 2.96 3.97 1.26
CA ALA A 37 2.71 4.54 2.58
C ALA A 37 4.02 4.76 3.36
N ARG A 38 4.97 3.80 3.30
CA ARG A 38 6.29 3.95 3.91
C ARG A 38 7.10 5.09 3.28
N LYS A 39 7.12 5.19 1.94
CA LYS A 39 7.76 6.32 1.23
C LYS A 39 7.17 7.67 1.63
N SER A 40 5.88 7.69 1.96
CA SER A 40 5.21 8.89 2.44
C SER A 40 5.51 9.20 3.92
N GLY A 41 6.21 8.31 4.63
CA GLY A 41 6.60 8.47 6.03
C GLY A 41 5.65 7.79 7.01
N ALA A 42 4.93 6.74 6.61
CA ALA A 42 4.20 5.88 7.54
C ALA A 42 5.17 4.95 8.28
N LYS A 43 5.17 5.01 9.61
CA LYS A 43 5.96 4.10 10.47
C LYS A 43 5.19 2.78 10.63
N ILE A 44 5.24 1.94 9.59
CA ILE A 44 4.63 0.60 9.62
C ILE A 44 5.71 -0.39 10.10
N PRO A 45 5.59 -0.95 11.32
CA PRO A 45 6.58 -1.89 11.83
C PRO A 45 6.68 -3.09 10.88
N LYS A 46 7.90 -3.44 10.46
CA LYS A 46 8.13 -4.69 9.74
C LYS A 46 7.98 -5.81 10.76
N LYS A 47 7.03 -6.72 10.55
CA LYS A 47 7.01 -7.97 11.32
C LYS A 47 8.27 -8.73 10.91
N HIS A 48 9.31 -8.70 11.75
CA HIS A 48 10.42 -9.63 11.60
C HIS A 48 9.81 -11.01 11.82
N SER A 49 9.86 -11.84 10.78
CA SER A 49 9.74 -13.28 10.97
C SER A 49 10.91 -13.66 11.87
N LYS A 50 10.60 -14.11 13.09
CA LYS A 50 11.57 -14.84 13.90
C LYS A 50 11.68 -16.26 13.35
#